data_AF-A0A2T4MYZ2-F1
#
_entry.id   AF-A0A2T4MYZ2-F1
#
_cell.length_a   1.000
_cell.length_b   1.000
_cell.length_c   1.000
_cell.angle_alpha   90.00
_cell.angle_beta   90.00
_cell.angle_gamma   90.00
#
_symmetry.space_group_name_H-M   'P 1'
#
loop_
_entity.id
_entity.type
_entity.pdbx_description
1 polymer ?
#
loop_
_entity_poly.entity_id
_entity_poly.type
_entity_poly.pdbx_seq_one_letter_code
_entity_poly.pdbx_strand_id
1 'polypeptide(L)'
;MQHHHSLSQPPATRALFNWMSVIVLVYLILVAVGAISHGFKDFSGGAEGAAQIFAFANNPFVALLLGILATALVQSSSTVTSVIVGLVAGGLPISMAIPMVMGANLGTTITNTIVSMGHVRDRAEFRRAFAAATVHDFFNLLAVFIFLPLELMFGLLQHSAEWLANLLVGSANMSMKGMDFMKPLTAPAQQLIDSAVAFLPGKGAAIATIIIGILLILACVTYLGKVLQQVLVGRAKEVLHKALGRGPLTGITSGALVTIMVQSSSTTTSLMIPLAGGGVFSTRQLYPFTLGANIGTTITALLAATAISGAGAQLALTIALVHVLFNLFAVVIIYGIPFLRDLPVRAAEGLARVGSENKLLALGYVAGLFFALPALMMVAAK
;
A
#
# COMPACT_ATOMS: atom_id res chain seq x y z
N MET A 1 -24.68 5.12 34.85
CA MET A 1 -23.33 4.93 35.42
C MET A 1 -22.34 4.80 34.28
N GLN A 2 -21.60 5.87 33.99
CA GLN A 2 -20.60 5.92 32.92
C GLN A 2 -19.30 5.28 33.42
N HIS A 3 -18.96 4.11 32.89
CA HIS A 3 -17.63 3.53 33.07
C HIS A 3 -16.62 4.31 32.22
N HIS A 4 -15.92 5.26 32.83
CA HIS A 4 -14.64 5.74 32.32
C HIS A 4 -13.64 4.58 32.39
N HIS A 5 -13.45 3.87 31.28
CA HIS A 5 -12.26 3.05 31.10
C HIS A 5 -11.06 4.01 31.03
N SER A 6 -10.31 4.11 32.13
CA SER A 6 -8.98 4.69 32.08
C SER A 6 -8.13 3.84 31.13
N LEU A 7 -7.65 4.47 30.07
CA LEU A 7 -6.66 3.89 29.18
C LEU A 7 -5.37 3.75 29.99
N SER A 8 -5.15 2.58 30.58
CA SER A 8 -3.88 2.26 31.21
C SER A 8 -2.80 2.32 30.13
N GLN A 9 -1.94 3.34 30.22
CA GLN A 9 -0.78 3.41 29.34
C GLN A 9 0.07 2.15 29.53
N PRO A 10 0.62 1.56 28.46
CA PRO A 10 1.50 0.42 28.62
C PRO A 10 2.66 0.81 29.55
N PRO A 11 3.09 -0.08 30.46
CA PRO A 11 4.22 0.19 31.35
C PRO A 11 5.44 0.65 30.52
N ALA A 12 6.22 1.59 31.04
CA ALA A 12 7.33 2.25 30.31
C ALA A 12 8.31 1.26 29.65
N THR A 13 8.48 0.08 30.25
CA THR A 13 9.28 -1.03 29.70
C THR A 13 8.72 -1.61 28.40
N ARG A 14 7.38 -1.72 28.25
CA ARG A 14 6.74 -2.14 27.00
C ARG A 14 6.86 -1.07 25.91
N ALA A 15 6.77 0.21 26.28
CA ALA A 15 6.94 1.30 25.31
C ALA A 15 8.37 1.32 24.75
N LEU A 16 9.39 1.17 25.60
CA LEU A 16 10.79 1.10 25.18
C LEU A 16 11.06 -0.12 24.28
N PHE A 17 10.55 -1.29 24.66
CA PHE A 17 10.66 -2.51 23.86
C PHE A 17 10.02 -2.35 22.46
N ASN A 18 8.88 -1.68 22.38
CA ASN A 18 8.19 -1.44 21.11
C ASN A 18 8.99 -0.48 20.20
N TRP A 19 9.57 0.60 20.74
CA TRP A 19 10.41 1.51 19.96
C TRP A 19 11.73 0.87 19.49
N MET A 20 12.35 0.05 20.33
CA MET A 20 13.51 -0.75 19.93
C MET A 20 13.14 -1.73 18.82
N SER A 21 11.98 -2.39 18.93
CA SER A 21 11.46 -3.27 17.88
C SER A 21 11.25 -2.51 16.58
N VAL A 22 10.69 -1.29 16.61
CA VAL A 22 10.52 -0.44 15.43
C VAL A 22 11.86 -0.17 14.74
N ILE A 23 12.90 0.22 15.48
CA ILE A 23 14.24 0.49 14.92
C ILE A 23 14.82 -0.77 14.26
N VAL A 24 14.74 -1.92 14.93
CA VAL A 24 15.21 -3.20 14.38
C VAL A 24 14.44 -3.59 13.13
N LEU A 25 13.13 -3.42 13.11
CA LEU A 25 12.30 -3.74 11.94
C LEU A 25 12.58 -2.81 10.77
N VAL A 26 12.81 -1.51 11.04
CA VAL A 26 13.26 -0.58 10.02
C VAL A 26 14.60 -1.03 9.44
N TYR A 27 15.58 -1.40 10.28
CA TYR A 27 16.86 -1.96 9.81
C TYR A 27 16.68 -3.21 8.95
N LEU A 28 15.86 -4.17 9.40
CA LEU A 28 15.60 -5.40 8.65
C LEU A 28 14.87 -5.15 7.32
N ILE A 29 14.04 -4.10 7.24
CA ILE A 29 13.47 -3.64 5.97
C ILE A 29 14.59 -3.18 5.03
N LEU A 30 15.60 -2.44 5.53
CA LEU A 30 16.76 -2.03 4.72
C LEU A 30 17.48 -3.27 4.16
N VAL A 31 17.75 -4.26 5.01
CA VAL A 31 18.39 -5.53 4.61
C VAL A 31 17.55 -6.27 3.57
N ALA A 32 16.24 -6.36 3.78
CA ALA A 32 15.33 -7.08 2.90
C ALA A 32 15.25 -6.44 1.51
N VAL A 33 15.14 -5.11 1.45
CA VAL A 33 15.12 -4.35 0.20
C VAL A 33 16.47 -4.47 -0.52
N GLY A 34 17.58 -4.41 0.23
CA GLY A 34 18.92 -4.67 -0.30
C GLY A 34 19.04 -6.05 -0.93
N ALA A 35 18.55 -7.09 -0.26
CA ALA A 35 18.54 -8.46 -0.77
C ALA A 35 17.68 -8.60 -2.03
N ILE A 36 16.48 -8.01 -2.07
CA ILE A 36 15.62 -8.01 -3.28
C ILE A 36 16.35 -7.33 -4.44
N SER A 37 16.93 -6.15 -4.22
CA SER A 37 17.66 -5.39 -5.25
C SER A 37 18.89 -6.15 -5.75
N HIS A 38 19.70 -6.71 -4.84
CA HIS A 38 20.90 -7.49 -5.19
C HIS A 38 20.54 -8.76 -5.95
N GLY A 39 19.63 -9.58 -5.41
CA GLY A 39 19.21 -10.83 -6.04
C GLY A 39 18.53 -10.61 -7.40
N PHE A 40 17.74 -9.56 -7.55
CA PHE A 40 17.12 -9.23 -8.84
C PHE A 40 18.16 -8.79 -9.87
N LYS A 41 19.14 -7.96 -9.47
CA LYS A 41 20.24 -7.56 -10.34
C LYS A 41 21.03 -8.77 -10.84
N ASP A 42 21.33 -9.72 -9.96
CA ASP A 42 22.07 -10.94 -10.30
C ASP A 42 21.24 -11.89 -11.19
N PHE A 43 19.94 -12.01 -10.91
CA PHE A 43 19.01 -12.82 -11.72
C PHE A 43 18.86 -12.28 -13.15
N SER A 44 18.72 -10.96 -13.25
CA SER A 44 18.50 -10.26 -14.51
C SER A 44 19.77 -10.06 -15.33
N GLY A 45 20.96 -10.15 -14.72
CA GLY A 45 22.21 -9.80 -15.40
C GLY A 45 22.44 -8.29 -15.50
N GLY A 46 21.83 -7.51 -14.61
CA GLY A 46 21.87 -6.05 -14.62
C GLY A 46 20.73 -5.40 -15.42
N ALA A 47 20.83 -4.08 -15.62
CA ALA A 47 19.77 -3.28 -16.21
C ALA A 47 19.38 -3.70 -17.64
N GLU A 48 20.36 -4.12 -18.44
CA GLU A 48 20.13 -4.55 -19.83
C GLU A 48 19.36 -5.88 -19.89
N GLY A 49 19.76 -6.88 -19.09
CA GLY A 49 19.05 -8.16 -19.06
C GLY A 49 17.68 -8.05 -18.37
N ALA A 50 17.50 -7.12 -17.43
CA ALA A 50 16.17 -6.77 -16.91
C ALA A 50 15.26 -6.24 -18.04
N ALA A 51 15.75 -5.31 -18.87
CA ALA A 51 14.98 -4.80 -20.01
C ALA A 51 14.58 -5.92 -21.00
N GLN A 52 15.45 -6.92 -21.22
CA GLN A 52 15.15 -8.07 -22.07
C GLN A 52 14.12 -9.03 -21.47
N ILE A 53 14.14 -9.28 -20.15
CA ILE A 53 13.14 -10.11 -19.45
C ILE A 53 11.75 -9.50 -19.57
N PHE A 54 11.65 -8.17 -19.47
CA PHE A 54 10.36 -7.47 -19.53
C PHE A 54 9.92 -7.06 -20.95
N ALA A 55 10.78 -7.23 -21.96
CA ALA A 55 10.43 -6.97 -23.37
C ALA A 55 9.24 -7.82 -23.86
N PHE A 56 9.02 -8.99 -23.26
CA PHE A 56 7.86 -9.86 -23.51
C PHE A 56 6.67 -9.58 -22.58
N ALA A 57 6.90 -9.04 -21.37
CA ALA A 57 5.87 -8.80 -20.35
C ALA A 57 5.15 -7.44 -20.52
N ASN A 58 4.92 -7.00 -21.76
CA ASN A 58 4.56 -5.61 -22.10
C ASN A 58 3.09 -5.23 -21.89
N ASN A 59 2.40 -5.83 -20.91
CA ASN A 59 1.00 -5.51 -20.66
C ASN A 59 0.80 -4.79 -19.32
N PRO A 60 0.57 -3.46 -19.33
CA PRO A 60 0.33 -2.69 -18.10
C PRO A 60 -0.93 -3.13 -17.35
N PHE A 61 -1.93 -3.71 -18.03
CA PHE A 61 -3.10 -4.28 -17.37
C PHE A 61 -2.75 -5.55 -16.59
N VAL A 62 -1.82 -6.38 -17.10
CA VAL A 62 -1.34 -7.55 -16.36
C VAL A 62 -0.56 -7.11 -15.12
N ALA A 63 0.28 -6.07 -15.24
CA ALA A 63 0.94 -5.45 -14.10
C ALA A 63 -0.04 -4.93 -13.04
N LEU A 64 -1.10 -4.22 -13.46
CA LEU A 64 -2.19 -3.79 -12.57
C LEU A 64 -2.81 -4.98 -11.82
N LEU A 65 -3.19 -6.03 -12.55
CA LEU A 65 -3.82 -7.22 -11.98
C LEU A 65 -2.89 -7.99 -11.03
N LEU A 66 -1.60 -8.06 -11.33
CA LEU A 66 -0.59 -8.61 -10.43
C LEU A 66 -0.53 -7.84 -9.11
N GLY A 67 -0.60 -6.50 -9.16
CA GLY A 67 -0.67 -5.66 -7.96
C GLY A 67 -1.92 -5.93 -7.11
N ILE A 68 -3.09 -6.03 -7.76
CA ILE A 68 -4.37 -6.35 -7.10
C ILE A 68 -4.27 -7.71 -6.42
N LEU A 69 -3.86 -8.74 -7.16
CA LEU A 69 -3.78 -10.11 -6.64
C LEU A 69 -2.74 -10.24 -5.54
N ALA A 70 -1.55 -9.68 -5.73
CA ALA A 70 -0.50 -9.71 -4.71
C ALA A 70 -1.00 -9.07 -3.41
N THR A 71 -1.70 -7.96 -3.50
CA THR A 71 -2.27 -7.30 -2.32
C THR A 71 -3.46 -8.05 -1.76
N ALA A 72 -4.29 -8.68 -2.59
CA ALA A 72 -5.39 -9.51 -2.11
C ALA A 72 -4.89 -10.76 -1.36
N LEU A 73 -3.77 -11.34 -1.77
CA LEU A 73 -3.16 -12.48 -1.09
C LEU A 73 -2.42 -12.06 0.19
N VAL A 74 -1.64 -10.98 0.12
CA VAL A 74 -0.83 -10.47 1.25
C VAL A 74 -1.67 -9.68 2.25
N GLN A 75 -2.82 -9.14 1.83
CA GLN A 75 -3.71 -8.26 2.60
C GLN A 75 -3.04 -6.97 3.09
N SER A 76 -1.91 -6.57 2.48
CA SER A 76 -1.16 -5.35 2.83
C SER A 76 -0.55 -4.70 1.59
N SER A 77 -1.15 -3.60 1.14
CA SER A 77 -0.66 -2.85 -0.03
C SER A 77 0.64 -2.11 0.26
N SER A 78 0.84 -1.65 1.50
CA SER A 78 2.11 -1.07 1.95
C SER A 78 3.26 -2.06 1.74
N THR A 79 3.05 -3.33 2.10
CA THR A 79 4.06 -4.37 1.94
C THR A 79 4.34 -4.66 0.47
N VAL A 80 3.27 -4.84 -0.34
CA VAL A 80 3.41 -5.08 -1.77
C VAL A 80 4.09 -3.90 -2.48
N THR A 81 3.74 -2.67 -2.12
CA THR A 81 4.36 -1.47 -2.69
C THR A 81 5.83 -1.35 -2.29
N SER A 82 6.21 -1.63 -1.04
CA SER A 82 7.62 -1.65 -0.63
C SER A 82 8.44 -2.71 -1.37
N VAL A 83 7.85 -3.87 -1.67
CA VAL A 83 8.48 -4.88 -2.55
C VAL A 83 8.67 -4.31 -3.95
N ILE A 84 7.64 -3.67 -4.53
CA ILE A 84 7.73 -3.03 -5.86
C ILE A 84 8.84 -1.96 -5.89
N VAL A 85 8.95 -1.13 -4.84
CA VAL A 85 10.02 -0.13 -4.68
C VAL A 85 11.40 -0.80 -4.73
N GLY A 86 11.59 -1.90 -4.00
CA GLY A 86 12.83 -2.68 -4.03
C GLY A 86 13.13 -3.32 -5.38
N LEU A 87 12.11 -3.83 -6.07
CA LEU A 87 12.24 -4.39 -7.42
C LEU A 87 12.65 -3.33 -8.45
N VAL A 88 12.07 -2.13 -8.37
CA VAL A 88 12.45 -0.99 -9.24
C VAL A 88 13.90 -0.58 -9.02
N ALA A 89 14.35 -0.55 -7.77
CA ALA A 89 15.77 -0.33 -7.48
C ALA A 89 16.69 -1.43 -8.03
N GLY A 90 16.19 -2.68 -8.12
CA GLY A 90 16.90 -3.79 -8.75
C GLY A 90 16.92 -3.73 -10.28
N GLY A 91 16.02 -2.98 -10.91
CA GLY A 91 15.92 -2.84 -12.37
C GLY A 91 14.56 -3.20 -12.97
N LEU A 92 13.51 -3.41 -12.17
CA LEU A 92 12.14 -3.52 -12.69
C LEU A 92 11.77 -2.22 -13.42
N PRO A 93 11.30 -2.26 -14.68
CA PRO A 93 10.93 -1.06 -15.42
C PRO A 93 9.83 -0.27 -14.71
N ILE A 94 9.98 1.06 -14.64
CA ILE A 94 9.00 1.96 -14.04
C ILE A 94 7.63 1.82 -14.73
N SER A 95 7.61 1.66 -16.06
CA SER A 95 6.38 1.45 -16.84
C SER A 95 5.56 0.22 -16.41
N MET A 96 6.20 -0.79 -15.83
CA MET A 96 5.55 -1.97 -15.26
C MET A 96 5.22 -1.77 -13.77
N ALA A 97 6.09 -1.08 -13.05
CA ALA A 97 5.91 -0.83 -11.63
C ALA A 97 4.72 0.11 -11.33
N ILE A 98 4.47 1.13 -12.16
CA ILE A 98 3.39 2.10 -11.91
C ILE A 98 2.00 1.42 -11.90
N PRO A 99 1.62 0.62 -12.93
CA PRO A 99 0.37 -0.13 -12.87
C PRO A 99 0.35 -1.13 -11.69
N MET A 100 1.47 -1.78 -11.35
CA MET A 100 1.53 -2.66 -10.17
C MET A 100 1.21 -1.91 -8.87
N VAL A 101 1.73 -0.70 -8.68
CA VAL A 101 1.44 0.15 -7.51
C VAL A 101 -0.03 0.57 -7.49
N MET A 102 -0.58 1.00 -8.62
CA MET A 102 -2.02 1.31 -8.75
C MET A 102 -2.89 0.10 -8.36
N GLY A 103 -2.49 -1.09 -8.81
CA GLY A 103 -3.16 -2.35 -8.52
C GLY A 103 -3.05 -2.72 -7.04
N ALA A 104 -1.87 -2.53 -6.45
CA ALA A 104 -1.67 -2.75 -5.03
C ALA A 104 -2.54 -1.83 -4.18
N ASN A 105 -2.70 -0.56 -4.58
CA ASN A 105 -3.59 0.37 -3.89
C ASN A 105 -5.07 -0.02 -3.99
N LEU A 106 -5.50 -0.50 -5.16
CA LEU A 106 -6.85 -1.04 -5.33
C LEU A 106 -7.06 -2.31 -4.48
N GLY A 107 -6.06 -3.19 -4.42
CA GLY A 107 -6.14 -4.43 -3.65
C GLY A 107 -6.30 -4.24 -2.15
N THR A 108 -5.93 -3.09 -1.57
CA THR A 108 -6.06 -2.80 -0.13
C THR A 108 -7.47 -3.00 0.41
N THR A 109 -8.47 -2.79 -0.43
CA THR A 109 -9.85 -2.62 0.03
C THR A 109 -10.56 -3.95 0.31
N ILE A 110 -9.97 -5.08 -0.09
CA ILE A 110 -10.45 -6.43 0.24
C ILE A 110 -10.65 -6.63 1.74
N THR A 111 -9.76 -6.08 2.58
CA THR A 111 -9.83 -6.23 4.04
C THR A 111 -11.10 -5.60 4.59
N ASN A 112 -11.46 -4.41 4.10
CA ASN A 112 -12.65 -3.69 4.50
C ASN A 112 -13.89 -4.51 4.11
N THR A 113 -13.88 -5.07 2.91
CA THR A 113 -15.01 -5.87 2.45
C THR A 113 -15.17 -7.16 3.26
N ILE A 114 -14.07 -7.83 3.65
CA ILE A 114 -14.11 -8.96 4.59
C ILE A 114 -14.68 -8.54 5.95
N VAL A 115 -14.22 -7.41 6.51
CA VAL A 115 -14.72 -6.91 7.81
C VAL A 115 -16.23 -6.62 7.73
N SER A 116 -16.70 -6.06 6.62
CA SER A 116 -18.13 -5.77 6.43
C SER A 116 -19.00 -7.04 6.42
N MET A 117 -18.46 -8.19 5.99
CA MET A 117 -19.15 -9.48 6.05
C MET A 117 -19.43 -9.93 7.49
N GLY A 118 -18.71 -9.41 8.49
CA GLY A 118 -19.03 -9.62 9.90
C GLY A 118 -20.45 -9.15 10.28
N HIS A 119 -20.99 -8.18 9.54
CA HIS A 119 -22.31 -7.61 9.76
C HIS A 119 -23.41 -8.32 8.94
N VAL A 120 -23.10 -9.39 8.19
CA VAL A 120 -24.01 -10.07 7.25
C VAL A 120 -25.27 -10.67 7.89
N ARG A 121 -25.31 -10.78 9.22
CA ARG A 121 -26.46 -11.33 9.97
C ARG A 121 -27.66 -10.39 9.96
N ASP A 122 -27.43 -9.08 10.04
CA ASP A 122 -28.48 -8.06 9.95
C ASP A 122 -28.40 -7.35 8.59
N ARG A 123 -29.53 -7.29 7.87
CA ARG A 123 -29.56 -6.73 6.51
C ARG A 123 -29.23 -5.24 6.48
N ALA A 124 -29.75 -4.47 7.43
CA ALA A 124 -29.55 -3.02 7.46
C ALA A 124 -28.14 -2.67 7.90
N GLU A 125 -27.61 -3.39 8.90
CA GLU A 125 -26.23 -3.29 9.37
C GLU A 125 -25.24 -3.66 8.25
N PHE A 126 -25.44 -4.81 7.61
CA PHE A 126 -24.63 -5.25 6.48
C PHE A 126 -24.64 -4.24 5.35
N ARG A 127 -25.81 -3.72 4.96
CA ARG A 127 -25.91 -2.72 3.89
C ARG A 127 -25.05 -1.48 4.21
N ARG A 128 -25.11 -0.95 5.42
CA ARG A 128 -24.32 0.24 5.79
C ARG A 128 -22.82 -0.08 5.85
N ALA A 129 -22.46 -1.20 6.49
CA ALA A 129 -21.08 -1.65 6.60
C ALA A 129 -20.44 -1.92 5.22
N PHE A 130 -21.18 -2.58 4.33
CA PHE A 130 -20.72 -2.93 2.98
C PHE A 130 -20.59 -1.70 2.08
N ALA A 131 -21.51 -0.73 2.19
CA ALA A 131 -21.37 0.56 1.49
C ALA A 131 -20.14 1.34 1.99
N ALA A 132 -19.88 1.35 3.30
CA ALA A 132 -18.70 2.01 3.87
C ALA A 132 -17.39 1.30 3.49
N ALA A 133 -17.41 -0.02 3.30
CA ALA A 133 -16.25 -0.75 2.79
C ALA A 133 -15.98 -0.44 1.30
N THR A 134 -17.02 -0.57 0.47
CA THR A 134 -16.88 -0.51 -1.00
C THR A 134 -16.78 0.90 -1.56
N VAL A 135 -17.07 1.95 -0.79
CA VAL A 135 -16.79 3.34 -1.23
C VAL A 135 -15.30 3.56 -1.51
N HIS A 136 -14.42 2.86 -0.78
CA HIS A 136 -12.98 2.87 -1.05
C HIS A 136 -12.69 2.16 -2.37
N ASP A 137 -13.29 1.00 -2.61
CA ASP A 137 -13.14 0.24 -3.87
C ASP A 137 -13.48 1.12 -5.06
N PHE A 138 -14.67 1.73 -5.06
CA PHE A 138 -15.14 2.54 -6.18
C PHE A 138 -14.30 3.80 -6.39
N PHE A 139 -13.78 4.41 -5.32
CA PHE A 139 -12.82 5.50 -5.45
C PHE A 139 -11.53 5.03 -6.13
N ASN A 140 -10.94 3.92 -5.68
CA ASN A 140 -9.71 3.40 -6.27
C ASN A 140 -9.92 2.91 -7.71
N LEU A 141 -11.04 2.26 -8.00
CA LEU A 141 -11.41 1.85 -9.36
C LEU A 141 -11.53 3.05 -10.29
N LEU A 142 -12.20 4.12 -9.84
CA LEU A 142 -12.32 5.35 -10.59
C LEU A 142 -10.96 6.05 -10.78
N ALA A 143 -10.11 6.03 -9.74
CA ALA A 143 -8.75 6.54 -9.83
C ALA A 143 -7.92 5.78 -10.86
N VAL A 144 -7.94 4.45 -10.86
CA VAL A 144 -7.26 3.64 -11.88
C VAL A 144 -7.84 3.93 -13.27
N PHE A 145 -9.16 4.00 -13.40
CA PHE A 145 -9.82 4.30 -14.67
C PHE A 145 -9.42 5.64 -15.28
N ILE A 146 -9.14 6.65 -14.44
CA ILE A 146 -8.69 7.98 -14.88
C ILE A 146 -7.18 8.00 -15.12
N PHE A 147 -6.39 7.58 -14.14
CA PHE A 147 -4.94 7.80 -14.15
C PHE A 147 -4.16 6.76 -14.92
N LEU A 148 -4.64 5.52 -15.06
CA LEU A 148 -3.91 4.52 -15.85
C LEU A 148 -3.85 4.92 -17.34
N PRO A 149 -4.96 5.29 -18.02
CA PRO A 149 -4.87 5.77 -19.40
C PRO A 149 -4.01 7.04 -19.54
N LEU A 150 -4.16 8.00 -18.62
CA LEU A 150 -3.34 9.22 -18.64
C LEU A 150 -1.86 8.93 -18.45
N GLU A 151 -1.52 7.95 -17.62
CA GLU A 151 -0.16 7.49 -17.44
C GLU A 151 0.37 6.82 -18.72
N LEU A 152 -0.42 5.96 -19.36
CA LEU A 152 0.00 5.28 -20.59
C LEU A 152 0.16 6.23 -21.77
N MET A 153 -0.64 7.30 -21.83
CA MET A 153 -0.61 8.27 -22.93
C MET A 153 0.44 9.38 -22.73
N PHE A 154 0.64 9.83 -21.49
CA PHE A 154 1.42 11.04 -21.20
C PHE A 154 2.52 10.85 -20.17
N GLY A 155 2.58 9.70 -19.48
CA GLY A 155 3.48 9.48 -18.34
C GLY A 155 3.27 10.51 -17.23
N LEU A 156 2.02 10.95 -17.00
CA LEU A 156 1.71 12.09 -16.11
C LEU A 156 2.32 11.91 -14.72
N LEU A 157 2.15 10.73 -14.12
CA LEU A 157 2.66 10.41 -12.79
C LEU A 157 4.16 10.15 -12.84
N GLN A 158 4.65 9.40 -13.84
CA GLN A 158 6.08 9.15 -14.01
C GLN A 158 6.87 10.46 -14.11
N HIS A 159 6.56 11.33 -15.07
CA HIS A 159 7.29 12.58 -15.28
C HIS A 159 7.21 13.52 -14.07
N SER A 160 6.05 13.60 -13.42
CA SER A 160 5.87 14.42 -12.20
C SER A 160 6.70 13.86 -11.03
N ALA A 161 6.74 12.54 -10.87
CA ALA A 161 7.51 11.89 -9.83
C ALA A 161 9.02 11.98 -10.09
N GLU A 162 9.47 11.83 -11.33
CA GLU A 162 10.87 12.00 -11.73
C GLU A 162 11.33 13.44 -11.49
N TRP A 163 10.51 14.43 -11.83
CA TRP A 163 10.78 15.83 -11.54
C TRP A 163 10.95 16.08 -10.04
N LEU A 164 10.04 15.56 -9.21
CA LEU A 164 10.16 15.67 -7.75
C LEU A 164 11.37 14.90 -7.20
N ALA A 165 11.64 13.69 -7.69
CA ALA A 165 12.80 12.90 -7.29
C ALA A 165 14.11 13.62 -7.62
N ASN A 166 14.19 14.25 -8.80
CA ASN A 166 15.31 15.07 -9.22
C ASN A 166 15.52 16.27 -8.31
N LEU A 167 14.46 16.93 -7.82
CA LEU A 167 14.59 18.03 -6.87
C LEU A 167 15.09 17.55 -5.50
N LEU A 168 14.57 16.43 -5.00
CA LEU A 168 14.91 15.89 -3.69
C LEU A 168 16.32 15.27 -3.65
N VAL A 169 16.74 14.61 -4.72
CA VAL A 169 18.07 13.96 -4.82
C VAL A 169 19.11 14.91 -5.43
N GLY A 170 18.72 15.73 -6.41
CA GLY A 170 19.60 16.69 -7.09
C GLY A 170 20.05 17.84 -6.19
N SER A 171 19.21 18.30 -5.25
CA SER A 171 19.63 19.24 -4.21
C SER A 171 20.58 18.61 -3.17
N ALA A 172 20.50 17.29 -2.98
CA ALA A 172 21.41 16.53 -2.12
C ALA A 172 22.74 16.16 -2.80
N ASN A 173 22.87 16.33 -4.12
CA ASN A 173 24.04 15.90 -4.89
C ASN A 173 25.27 16.81 -4.70
N MET A 174 25.12 17.95 -4.02
CA MET A 174 26.26 18.75 -3.50
C MET A 174 26.76 18.30 -2.11
N SER A 175 26.08 17.37 -1.42
CA SER A 175 26.47 16.95 -0.05
C SER A 175 26.48 15.44 0.21
N MET A 176 25.84 14.60 -0.62
CA MET A 176 25.67 13.16 -0.33
C MET A 176 26.53 12.21 -1.17
N LYS A 177 27.41 12.72 -2.03
CA LYS A 177 28.44 11.89 -2.71
C LYS A 177 29.47 11.27 -1.73
N GLY A 178 29.49 11.70 -0.47
CA GLY A 178 30.52 11.32 0.50
C GLY A 178 30.16 10.24 1.52
N MET A 179 28.89 9.89 1.75
CA MET A 179 28.54 8.95 2.83
C MET A 179 27.39 8.02 2.46
N ASP A 180 27.72 6.93 1.76
CA ASP A 180 26.85 5.76 1.57
C ASP A 180 26.74 4.98 2.90
N PHE A 181 26.17 5.61 3.95
CA PHE A 181 26.08 5.06 5.31
C PHE A 181 25.28 3.75 5.40
N MET A 182 24.43 3.49 4.41
CA MET A 182 23.55 2.32 4.40
C MET A 182 24.31 1.05 4.03
N LYS A 183 25.23 1.12 3.06
CA LYS A 183 26.01 -0.05 2.61
C LYS A 183 26.78 -0.74 3.74
N PRO A 184 27.57 -0.03 4.57
CA PRO A 184 28.24 -0.65 5.71
C PRO A 184 27.28 -1.27 6.73
N LEU A 185 26.07 -0.72 6.86
CA LEU A 185 25.06 -1.19 7.80
C LEU A 185 24.38 -2.48 7.30
N THR A 186 24.09 -2.58 6.01
CA THR A 186 23.40 -3.73 5.41
C THR A 186 24.36 -4.82 4.90
N ALA A 187 25.62 -4.50 4.60
CA ALA A 187 26.59 -5.43 4.04
C ALA A 187 26.83 -6.70 4.88
N PRO A 188 26.94 -6.64 6.22
CA PRO A 188 27.13 -7.86 7.02
C PRO A 188 25.93 -8.82 6.89
N ALA A 189 24.71 -8.28 6.91
CA ALA A 189 23.51 -9.09 6.74
C ALA A 189 23.40 -9.62 5.30
N GLN A 190 23.81 -8.85 4.30
CA GLN A 190 23.84 -9.28 2.91
C GLN A 190 24.82 -10.44 2.70
N GLN A 191 26.04 -10.36 3.26
CA GLN A 191 27.04 -11.43 3.19
C GLN A 191 26.55 -12.73 3.84
N LEU A 192 25.78 -12.64 4.93
CA LEU A 192 25.16 -13.81 5.56
C LEU A 192 24.13 -14.45 4.63
N ILE A 193 23.30 -13.66 3.95
CA ILE A 193 22.33 -14.17 2.96
C ILE A 193 23.07 -14.83 1.80
N ASP A 194 24.07 -14.16 1.23
CA ASP A 194 24.84 -14.66 0.08
C ASP A 194 25.55 -15.97 0.43
N SER A 195 26.14 -16.06 1.62
CA SER A 195 26.77 -17.29 2.13
C SER A 195 25.76 -18.41 2.32
N ALA A 196 24.54 -18.09 2.79
CA ALA A 196 23.48 -19.06 3.00
C ALA A 196 22.93 -19.63 1.68
N VAL A 197 22.95 -18.88 0.59
CA VAL A 197 22.45 -19.32 -0.72
C VAL A 197 23.53 -19.80 -1.68
N ALA A 198 24.82 -19.63 -1.34
CA ALA A 198 25.96 -19.95 -2.20
C ALA A 198 26.01 -21.41 -2.68
N PHE A 199 25.34 -22.33 -1.98
CA PHE A 199 25.26 -23.74 -2.38
C PHE A 199 24.36 -23.98 -3.61
N LEU A 200 23.54 -23.00 -4.00
CA LEU A 200 22.62 -23.12 -5.14
C LEU A 200 23.32 -22.75 -6.45
N PRO A 201 23.32 -23.63 -7.47
CA PRO A 201 23.99 -23.36 -8.73
C PRO A 201 23.22 -22.36 -9.62
N GLY A 202 23.97 -21.63 -10.45
CA GLY A 202 23.44 -20.75 -11.48
C GLY A 202 22.54 -19.63 -10.94
N LYS A 203 21.38 -19.42 -11.55
CA LYS A 203 20.40 -18.40 -11.11
C LYS A 203 19.65 -18.77 -9.82
N GLY A 204 19.88 -19.97 -9.28
CA GLY A 204 19.20 -20.43 -8.06
C GLY A 204 19.51 -19.57 -6.83
N ALA A 205 20.78 -19.17 -6.66
CA ALA A 205 21.18 -18.28 -5.57
C ALA A 205 20.47 -16.92 -5.66
N ALA A 206 20.42 -16.33 -6.85
CA ALA A 206 19.75 -15.05 -7.08
C ALA A 206 18.24 -15.11 -6.77
N ILE A 207 17.54 -16.17 -7.22
CA ILE A 207 16.12 -16.39 -6.92
C ILE A 207 15.92 -16.57 -5.41
N ALA A 208 16.77 -17.35 -4.74
CA ALA A 208 16.69 -17.57 -3.31
C ALA A 208 16.90 -16.27 -2.51
N THR A 209 17.87 -15.43 -2.90
CA THR A 209 18.10 -14.11 -2.30
C THR A 209 16.88 -13.20 -2.45
N ILE A 210 16.23 -13.18 -3.62
CA ILE A 210 14.97 -12.44 -3.84
C ILE A 210 13.88 -12.98 -2.90
N ILE A 211 13.71 -14.30 -2.81
CA ILE A 211 12.68 -14.91 -1.96
C ILE A 211 12.94 -14.60 -0.49
N ILE A 212 14.19 -14.72 -0.01
CA ILE A 212 14.58 -14.36 1.36
C ILE A 212 14.27 -12.89 1.63
N GLY A 213 14.65 -11.99 0.72
CA GLY A 213 14.34 -10.57 0.82
C GLY A 213 12.84 -10.30 0.86
N ILE A 214 12.04 -10.95 -0.01
CA ILE A 214 10.58 -10.85 -0.01
C ILE A 214 9.98 -11.36 1.31
N LEU A 215 10.42 -12.51 1.81
CA LEU A 215 9.92 -13.06 3.08
C LEU A 215 10.31 -12.16 4.26
N LEU A 216 11.53 -11.62 4.26
CA LEU A 216 12.01 -10.72 5.30
C LEU A 216 11.24 -9.39 5.29
N ILE A 217 11.03 -8.76 4.13
CA ILE A 217 10.26 -7.51 4.05
C ILE A 217 8.79 -7.75 4.40
N LEU A 218 8.20 -8.88 3.99
CA LEU A 218 6.85 -9.27 4.37
C LEU A 218 6.72 -9.43 5.90
N ALA A 219 7.63 -10.17 6.51
CA ALA A 219 7.65 -10.37 7.97
C ALA A 219 7.84 -9.03 8.71
N CYS A 220 8.78 -8.20 8.26
CA CYS A 220 9.11 -6.95 8.93
C CYS A 220 7.98 -5.93 8.85
N VAL A 221 7.44 -5.67 7.66
CA VAL A 221 6.33 -4.71 7.49
C VAL A 221 5.08 -5.18 8.26
N THR A 222 4.80 -6.49 8.24
CA THR A 222 3.66 -7.05 8.99
C THR A 222 3.84 -6.90 10.50
N TYR A 223 5.01 -7.24 11.03
CA TYR A 223 5.27 -7.14 12.46
C TYR A 223 5.38 -5.69 12.93
N LEU A 224 5.98 -4.81 12.12
CA LEU A 224 6.03 -3.36 12.37
C LEU A 224 4.62 -2.78 12.46
N GLY A 225 3.73 -3.15 11.53
CA GLY A 225 2.31 -2.80 11.59
C GLY A 225 1.65 -3.26 12.89
N LYS A 226 1.89 -4.51 13.32
CA LYS A 226 1.33 -5.04 14.59
C LYS A 226 1.83 -4.29 15.83
N VAL A 227 3.13 -4.02 15.93
CA VAL A 227 3.71 -3.29 17.07
C VAL A 227 3.15 -1.86 17.14
N LEU A 228 3.11 -1.16 16.01
CA LEU A 228 2.60 0.21 15.95
C LEU A 228 1.10 0.28 16.21
N GLN A 229 0.32 -0.69 15.72
CA GLN A 229 -1.09 -0.84 16.06
C GLN A 229 -1.30 -0.97 17.57
N GLN A 230 -0.57 -1.87 18.24
CA GLN A 230 -0.73 -2.08 19.68
C GLN A 230 -0.44 -0.82 20.50
N VAL A 231 0.49 0.02 20.05
CA VAL A 231 0.86 1.26 20.74
C VAL A 231 -0.09 2.42 20.42
N LEU A 232 -0.59 2.51 19.18
CA LEU A 232 -1.20 3.73 18.66
C LEU A 232 -2.72 3.64 18.48
N VAL A 233 -3.34 2.46 18.54
CA VAL A 233 -4.79 2.29 18.33
C VAL A 233 -5.65 3.09 19.32
N GLY A 234 -5.23 3.23 20.58
CA GLY A 234 -5.96 4.06 21.57
C GLY A 234 -6.01 5.54 21.15
N ARG A 235 -4.84 6.10 20.80
CA ARG A 235 -4.73 7.49 20.31
C ARG A 235 -5.42 7.69 18.96
N ALA A 236 -5.31 6.71 18.06
CA ALA A 236 -6.00 6.72 16.77
C ALA A 236 -7.52 6.81 16.94
N LYS A 237 -8.10 6.05 17.87
CA LYS A 237 -9.53 6.13 18.20
C LYS A 237 -9.92 7.51 18.74
N GLU A 238 -9.09 8.14 19.58
CA GLU A 238 -9.38 9.50 20.08
C GLU A 238 -9.35 10.55 18.97
N VAL A 239 -8.34 10.52 18.09
CA VAL A 239 -8.23 11.42 16.94
C VAL A 239 -9.45 11.25 16.04
N LEU A 240 -9.86 10.01 15.80
CA LEU A 240 -11.04 9.68 15.01
C LEU A 240 -12.31 10.32 15.58
N HIS A 241 -12.61 10.10 16.87
CA HIS A 241 -13.83 10.63 17.50
C HIS A 241 -13.87 12.16 17.49
N LYS A 242 -12.71 12.82 17.58
CA LYS A 242 -12.60 14.28 17.52
C LYS A 242 -12.71 14.82 16.09
N ALA A 243 -12.39 14.03 15.07
CA ALA A 243 -12.29 14.48 13.69
C ALA A 243 -13.52 14.17 12.83
N LEU A 244 -14.19 13.04 13.07
CA LEU A 244 -15.35 12.64 12.28
C LEU A 244 -16.50 13.64 12.43
N GLY A 245 -17.11 14.01 11.31
CA GLY A 245 -18.26 14.91 11.26
C GLY A 245 -17.94 16.41 11.25
N ARG A 246 -16.67 16.83 11.38
CA ARG A 246 -16.25 18.25 11.36
C ARG A 246 -15.97 18.82 9.96
N GLY A 247 -16.32 18.07 8.91
CA GLY A 247 -16.18 18.47 7.52
C GLY A 247 -15.13 17.66 6.73
N PRO A 248 -15.11 17.80 5.39
CA PRO A 248 -14.29 16.97 4.51
C PRO A 248 -12.79 17.04 4.74
N LEU A 249 -12.25 18.26 4.91
CA LEU A 249 -10.81 18.47 5.06
C LEU A 249 -10.30 17.82 6.35
N THR A 250 -11.03 18.00 7.46
CA THR A 250 -10.74 17.35 8.75
C THR A 250 -10.82 15.83 8.64
N GLY A 251 -11.78 15.31 7.86
CA GLY A 251 -11.86 13.88 7.54
C GLY A 251 -10.60 13.37 6.82
N ILE A 252 -10.20 14.03 5.72
CA ILE A 252 -9.03 13.64 4.94
C ILE A 252 -7.75 13.73 5.78
N THR A 253 -7.53 14.84 6.48
CA THR A 253 -6.31 15.01 7.29
C THR A 253 -6.25 14.02 8.45
N SER A 254 -7.38 13.77 9.13
CA SER A 254 -7.41 12.78 10.21
C SER A 254 -7.22 11.35 9.72
N GLY A 255 -7.80 10.97 8.59
CA GLY A 255 -7.56 9.67 7.96
C GLY A 255 -6.09 9.46 7.64
N ALA A 256 -5.46 10.47 7.02
CA ALA A 256 -4.04 10.43 6.68
C ALA A 256 -3.17 10.31 7.93
N LEU A 257 -3.40 11.15 8.94
CA LEU A 257 -2.66 11.12 10.21
C LEU A 257 -2.83 9.79 10.94
N VAL A 258 -4.06 9.27 11.04
CA VAL A 258 -4.32 7.99 11.69
C VAL A 258 -3.62 6.86 10.93
N THR A 259 -3.65 6.85 9.60
CA THR A 259 -2.93 5.84 8.83
C THR A 259 -1.42 5.98 8.93
N ILE A 260 -0.86 7.20 8.96
CA ILE A 260 0.58 7.39 9.18
C ILE A 260 0.97 6.89 10.58
N MET A 261 0.16 7.11 11.60
CA MET A 261 0.40 6.57 12.94
C MET A 261 0.30 5.03 12.93
N VAL A 262 -0.77 4.48 12.39
CA VAL A 262 -1.06 3.03 12.42
C VAL A 262 -0.23 2.23 11.41
N GLN A 263 0.34 2.89 10.40
CA GLN A 263 1.06 2.31 9.24
C GLN A 263 0.24 1.32 8.39
N SER A 264 -1.10 1.34 8.53
CA SER A 264 -2.01 0.46 7.79
C SER A 264 -3.32 1.19 7.49
N SER A 265 -3.57 1.49 6.21
CA SER A 265 -4.85 2.06 5.78
C SER A 265 -5.98 1.08 5.99
N SER A 266 -5.81 -0.21 5.65
CA SER A 266 -6.82 -1.25 5.86
C SER A 266 -7.31 -1.31 7.30
N THR A 267 -6.39 -1.23 8.27
CA THR A 267 -6.74 -1.18 9.69
C THR A 267 -7.45 0.12 10.03
N THR A 268 -6.94 1.25 9.53
CA THR A 268 -7.52 2.58 9.77
C THR A 268 -8.95 2.69 9.25
N THR A 269 -9.20 2.24 8.02
CA THR A 269 -10.52 2.27 7.38
C THR A 269 -11.47 1.23 7.98
N SER A 270 -10.96 0.06 8.37
CA SER A 270 -11.77 -1.00 8.99
C SER A 270 -12.36 -0.58 10.35
N LEU A 271 -11.72 0.35 11.07
CA LEU A 271 -12.30 0.93 12.29
C LEU A 271 -13.64 1.63 12.03
N MET A 272 -13.91 2.07 10.79
CA MET A 272 -15.13 2.80 10.44
C MET A 272 -16.30 1.86 10.15
N ILE A 273 -16.02 0.62 9.77
CA ILE A 273 -17.02 -0.31 9.26
C ILE A 273 -18.05 -0.66 10.32
N PRO A 274 -17.66 -0.97 11.59
CA PRO A 274 -18.64 -1.18 12.66
C PRO A 274 -19.45 0.08 12.98
N LEU A 275 -18.86 1.27 12.85
CA LEU A 275 -19.55 2.53 13.10
C LEU A 275 -20.59 2.84 12.00
N ALA A 276 -20.27 2.51 10.75
CA ALA A 276 -21.22 2.53 9.64
C ALA A 276 -22.32 1.48 9.83
N GLY A 277 -21.93 0.24 10.14
CA GLY A 277 -22.82 -0.86 10.45
C GLY A 277 -23.83 -0.47 11.52
N GLY A 278 -23.38 0.03 12.66
CA GLY A 278 -24.23 0.53 13.75
C GLY A 278 -25.04 1.79 13.42
N GLY A 279 -24.87 2.40 12.25
CA GLY A 279 -25.61 3.58 11.81
C GLY A 279 -25.15 4.90 12.43
N VAL A 280 -24.00 4.90 13.10
CA VAL A 280 -23.43 6.10 13.75
C VAL A 280 -22.99 7.12 12.70
N PHE A 281 -22.42 6.64 11.59
CA PHE A 281 -22.00 7.48 10.48
C PHE A 281 -22.50 6.92 9.14
N SER A 282 -22.88 7.82 8.24
CA SER A 282 -23.19 7.49 6.85
C SER A 282 -21.92 7.28 6.03
N THR A 283 -22.04 6.53 4.92
CA THR A 283 -20.96 6.35 3.93
C THR A 283 -20.36 7.68 3.48
N ARG A 284 -21.19 8.71 3.28
CA ARG A 284 -20.74 10.04 2.85
C ARG A 284 -19.93 10.78 3.90
N GLN A 285 -20.22 10.57 5.19
CA GLN A 285 -19.44 11.15 6.30
C GLN A 285 -18.09 10.45 6.47
N LEU A 286 -18.02 9.14 6.20
CA LEU A 286 -16.81 8.35 6.32
C LEU A 286 -15.89 8.45 5.11
N TYR A 287 -16.46 8.74 3.93
CA TYR A 287 -15.74 8.78 2.67
C TYR A 287 -14.47 9.68 2.72
N PRO A 288 -14.51 10.94 3.21
CA PRO A 288 -13.30 11.77 3.31
C PRO A 288 -12.22 11.16 4.22
N PHE A 289 -12.60 10.46 5.29
CA PHE A 289 -11.65 9.78 6.17
C PHE A 289 -10.94 8.64 5.45
N THR A 290 -11.69 7.85 4.67
CA THR A 290 -11.13 6.78 3.83
C THR A 290 -10.13 7.32 2.79
N LEU A 291 -10.43 8.47 2.17
CA LEU A 291 -9.50 9.13 1.24
C LEU A 291 -8.21 9.56 1.93
N GLY A 292 -8.33 10.13 3.13
CA GLY A 292 -7.21 10.43 4.00
C GLY A 292 -6.34 9.21 4.26
N ALA A 293 -6.96 8.12 4.69
CA ALA A 293 -6.26 6.87 4.97
C ALA A 293 -5.49 6.35 3.73
N ASN A 294 -6.07 6.50 2.53
CA ASN A 294 -5.41 6.14 1.29
C ASN A 294 -4.11 6.94 1.05
N ILE A 295 -4.17 8.27 1.25
CA ILE A 295 -2.98 9.13 1.19
C ILE A 295 -1.97 8.72 2.27
N GLY A 296 -2.43 8.45 3.50
CA GLY A 296 -1.53 8.11 4.61
C GLY A 296 -0.68 6.86 4.35
N THR A 297 -1.20 5.88 3.61
CA THR A 297 -0.47 4.62 3.29
C THR A 297 0.77 4.83 2.45
N THR A 298 0.85 5.93 1.69
CA THR A 298 2.00 6.19 0.80
C THR A 298 3.30 6.47 1.57
N ILE A 299 3.23 6.79 2.87
CA ILE A 299 4.41 7.01 3.70
C ILE A 299 5.31 5.76 3.77
N THR A 300 4.72 4.57 3.73
CA THR A 300 5.47 3.30 3.80
C THR A 300 6.38 3.11 2.60
N ALA A 301 5.90 3.46 1.40
CA ALA A 301 6.68 3.41 0.17
C ALA A 301 7.81 4.44 0.19
N LEU A 302 7.56 5.65 0.71
CA LEU A 302 8.60 6.67 0.89
C LEU A 302 9.69 6.20 1.85
N LEU A 303 9.32 5.60 2.99
CA LEU A 303 10.28 5.02 3.93
C LEU A 303 11.12 3.92 3.27
N ALA A 304 10.48 3.03 2.51
CA ALA A 304 11.17 1.99 1.75
C ALA A 304 12.09 2.55 0.65
N ALA A 305 11.74 3.69 0.04
CA ALA A 305 12.61 4.35 -0.93
C ALA A 305 13.83 5.01 -0.27
N THR A 306 13.65 5.66 0.88
CA THR A 306 14.77 6.27 1.64
C THR A 306 15.74 5.23 2.20
N ALA A 307 15.31 3.97 2.29
CA ALA A 307 16.16 2.84 2.65
C ALA A 307 17.19 2.48 1.56
N ILE A 308 16.94 2.89 0.31
CA ILE A 308 17.74 2.51 -0.86
C ILE A 308 18.77 3.60 -1.13
N SER A 309 20.02 3.19 -1.32
CA SER A 309 21.15 4.07 -1.64
C SER A 309 21.85 3.62 -2.93
N GLY A 310 22.62 4.52 -3.53
CA GLY A 310 23.35 4.25 -4.78
C GLY A 310 22.51 4.37 -6.06
N ALA A 311 22.89 3.63 -7.11
CA ALA A 311 22.37 3.81 -8.46
C ALA A 311 20.84 3.59 -8.59
N GLY A 312 20.24 2.77 -7.73
CA GLY A 312 18.79 2.50 -7.72
C GLY A 312 17.95 3.47 -6.87
N ALA A 313 18.58 4.36 -6.09
CA ALA A 313 17.89 5.22 -5.12
C ALA A 313 16.91 6.19 -5.79
N GLN A 314 17.32 6.79 -6.91
CA GLN A 314 16.48 7.72 -7.65
C GLN A 314 15.24 7.01 -8.25
N LEU A 315 15.42 5.80 -8.78
CA LEU A 315 14.32 5.00 -9.33
C LEU A 315 13.34 4.57 -8.23
N ALA A 316 13.86 4.14 -7.08
CA ALA A 316 13.06 3.81 -5.90
C ALA A 316 12.23 4.99 -5.38
N LEU A 317 12.86 6.17 -5.27
CA LEU A 317 12.18 7.38 -4.85
C LEU A 317 11.11 7.79 -5.87
N THR A 318 11.41 7.66 -7.17
CA THR A 318 10.45 7.95 -8.24
C THR A 318 9.20 7.10 -8.09
N ILE A 319 9.31 5.77 -7.96
CA ILE A 319 8.11 4.92 -7.82
C ILE A 319 7.36 5.16 -6.50
N ALA A 320 8.06 5.46 -5.40
CA ALA A 320 7.41 5.87 -4.15
C ALA A 320 6.65 7.20 -4.29
N LEU A 321 7.20 8.16 -5.03
CA LEU A 321 6.54 9.42 -5.34
C LEU A 321 5.37 9.25 -6.31
N VAL A 322 5.45 8.32 -7.28
CA VAL A 322 4.29 7.95 -8.11
C VAL A 322 3.14 7.49 -7.21
N HIS A 323 3.41 6.67 -6.19
CA HIS A 323 2.37 6.24 -5.25
C HIS A 323 1.73 7.42 -4.50
N VAL A 324 2.53 8.38 -4.05
CA VAL A 324 2.06 9.61 -3.38
C VAL A 324 1.20 10.44 -4.34
N LEU A 325 1.72 10.73 -5.53
CA LEU A 325 1.05 11.57 -6.53
C LEU A 325 -0.24 10.94 -7.03
N PHE A 326 -0.26 9.62 -7.27
CA PHE A 326 -1.47 8.90 -7.66
C PHE A 326 -2.59 9.12 -6.64
N ASN A 327 -2.31 8.90 -5.35
CA ASN A 327 -3.31 9.08 -4.29
C ASN A 327 -3.72 10.55 -4.13
N LEU A 328 -2.75 11.46 -4.14
CA LEU A 328 -3.02 12.88 -3.96
C LEU A 328 -3.84 13.45 -5.12
N PHE A 329 -3.43 13.20 -6.37
CA PHE A 329 -4.14 13.66 -7.56
C PHE A 329 -5.51 12.99 -7.67
N ALA A 330 -5.65 11.71 -7.32
CA ALA A 330 -6.95 11.06 -7.26
C ALA A 330 -7.89 11.77 -6.29
N VAL A 331 -7.43 12.13 -5.08
CA VAL A 331 -8.25 12.88 -4.12
C VAL A 331 -8.57 14.27 -4.66
N VAL A 332 -7.59 15.00 -5.20
CA VAL A 332 -7.82 16.35 -5.74
C VAL A 332 -8.81 16.35 -6.90
N ILE A 333 -8.69 15.42 -7.85
CA ILE A 333 -9.55 15.36 -9.04
C ILE A 333 -10.92 14.78 -8.70
N ILE A 334 -10.96 13.55 -8.15
CA ILE A 334 -12.22 12.83 -7.91
C ILE A 334 -13.01 13.50 -6.79
N TYR A 335 -12.36 13.83 -5.67
CA TYR A 335 -13.07 14.49 -4.57
C TYR A 335 -13.24 15.99 -4.84
N GLY A 336 -12.35 16.66 -5.56
CA GLY A 336 -12.52 18.09 -5.87
C GLY A 336 -13.70 18.37 -6.78
N ILE A 337 -13.93 17.54 -7.80
CA ILE A 337 -15.00 17.73 -8.78
C ILE A 337 -16.32 17.16 -8.22
N PRO A 338 -17.39 17.97 -8.05
CA PRO A 338 -18.63 17.54 -7.39
C PRO A 338 -19.29 16.30 -8.01
N PHE A 339 -19.29 16.20 -9.34
CA PHE A 339 -19.84 15.04 -10.05
C PHE A 339 -19.06 13.75 -9.77
N LEU A 340 -17.73 13.80 -9.82
CA LEU A 340 -16.88 12.64 -9.55
C LEU A 340 -16.91 12.26 -8.06
N ARG A 341 -17.07 13.24 -7.16
CA ARG A 341 -17.16 13.01 -5.71
C ARG A 341 -18.33 12.11 -5.34
N ASP A 342 -19.48 12.31 -6.00
CA ASP A 342 -20.70 11.57 -5.69
C ASP A 342 -20.71 10.16 -6.29
N LEU A 343 -19.91 9.91 -7.34
CA LEU A 343 -19.94 8.65 -8.07
C LEU A 343 -19.54 7.44 -7.21
N PRO A 344 -18.41 7.45 -6.45
CA PRO A 344 -18.07 6.34 -5.55
C PRO A 344 -19.12 6.06 -4.47
N VAL A 345 -19.72 7.12 -3.91
CA VAL A 345 -20.74 6.98 -2.87
C VAL A 345 -22.00 6.31 -3.43
N ARG A 346 -22.50 6.79 -4.57
CA ARG A 346 -23.69 6.22 -5.22
C ARG A 346 -23.46 4.78 -5.67
N ALA A 347 -22.29 4.48 -6.24
CA ALA A 347 -21.93 3.14 -6.65
C ALA A 347 -21.87 2.18 -5.44
N ALA A 348 -21.24 2.60 -4.35
CA ALA A 348 -21.16 1.82 -3.11
C ALA A 348 -22.53 1.56 -2.48
N GLU A 349 -23.38 2.58 -2.38
CA GLU A 349 -24.74 2.43 -1.84
C GLU A 349 -25.64 1.57 -2.75
N GLY A 350 -25.47 1.68 -4.06
CA GLY A 350 -26.16 0.85 -5.06
C GLY A 350 -25.75 -0.62 -4.95
N LEU A 351 -24.43 -0.88 -4.92
CA LEU A 351 -23.89 -2.23 -4.74
C LEU A 351 -24.31 -2.83 -3.41
N ALA A 352 -24.27 -2.05 -2.31
CA ALA A 352 -24.69 -2.53 -1.00
C ALA A 352 -26.19 -2.83 -0.91
N ARG A 353 -27.03 -2.06 -1.60
CA ARG A 353 -28.48 -2.38 -1.71
C ARG A 353 -28.66 -3.77 -2.32
N VAL A 354 -28.07 -4.02 -3.48
CA VAL A 354 -28.17 -5.30 -4.19
C VAL A 354 -27.50 -6.44 -3.39
N GLY A 355 -26.30 -6.21 -2.88
CA GLY A 355 -25.54 -7.21 -2.11
C GLY A 355 -26.21 -7.60 -0.79
N SER A 356 -26.95 -6.67 -0.16
CA SER A 356 -27.75 -6.97 1.04
C SER A 356 -29.04 -7.75 0.76
N GLU A 357 -29.51 -7.76 -0.49
CA GLU A 357 -30.63 -8.61 -0.94
C GLU A 357 -30.12 -9.99 -1.34
N ASN A 358 -28.98 -10.03 -2.02
CA ASN A 358 -28.35 -11.27 -2.45
C ASN A 358 -26.88 -11.31 -2.01
N LYS A 359 -26.64 -11.99 -0.89
CA LYS A 359 -25.32 -12.15 -0.28
C LYS A 359 -24.32 -12.87 -1.20
N LEU A 360 -24.80 -13.72 -2.10
CA LEU A 360 -23.95 -14.38 -3.10
C LEU A 360 -23.43 -13.38 -4.14
N LEU A 361 -24.19 -12.34 -4.49
CA LEU A 361 -23.70 -11.27 -5.37
C LEU A 361 -22.64 -10.41 -4.68
N ALA A 362 -22.78 -10.14 -3.39
CA ALA A 362 -21.75 -9.45 -2.61
C ALA A 362 -20.45 -10.26 -2.56
N LEU A 363 -20.53 -11.56 -2.26
CA LEU A 363 -19.38 -12.47 -2.28
C LEU A 363 -18.79 -12.63 -3.69
N GLY A 364 -19.65 -12.72 -4.70
CA GLY A 364 -19.25 -12.82 -6.11
C GLY A 364 -18.52 -11.58 -6.60
N TYR A 365 -18.91 -10.38 -6.15
CA TYR A 365 -18.17 -9.14 -6.43
C TYR A 365 -16.76 -9.20 -5.83
N VAL A 366 -16.61 -9.61 -4.56
CA VAL A 366 -15.29 -9.72 -3.90
C VAL A 366 -14.41 -10.76 -4.58
N ALA A 367 -14.93 -11.99 -4.74
CA ALA A 367 -14.21 -13.06 -5.39
C ALA A 367 -13.86 -12.70 -6.85
N GLY A 368 -14.80 -12.07 -7.54
CA GLY A 368 -14.67 -11.59 -8.91
C GLY A 368 -13.56 -10.56 -9.06
N LEU A 369 -13.63 -9.46 -8.32
CA LEU A 369 -12.73 -8.33 -8.46
C LEU A 369 -11.30 -8.64 -8.01
N PHE A 370 -11.13 -9.31 -6.87
CA PHE A 370 -9.81 -9.47 -6.24
C PHE A 370 -9.09 -10.78 -6.62
N PHE A 371 -9.81 -11.79 -7.09
CA PHE A 371 -9.22 -13.11 -7.39
C PHE A 371 -9.53 -13.58 -8.81
N ALA A 372 -10.81 -13.71 -9.19
CA ALA A 372 -11.19 -14.34 -10.45
C ALA A 372 -10.76 -13.50 -11.66
N LEU A 373 -11.02 -12.20 -11.66
CA LEU A 373 -10.62 -11.29 -12.74
C LEU A 373 -9.09 -11.26 -12.90
N PRO A 374 -8.28 -11.03 -11.84
CA PRO A 374 -6.83 -11.16 -11.94
C PRO A 374 -6.37 -12.54 -12.43
N ALA A 375 -6.90 -13.63 -11.87
CA ALA A 375 -6.46 -14.98 -12.23
C ALA A 375 -6.78 -15.34 -13.68
N LEU A 376 -8.01 -15.08 -14.14
CA LEU A 376 -8.46 -15.38 -15.50
C LEU A 376 -7.68 -14.57 -16.53
N MET A 377 -7.47 -13.27 -16.28
CA MET A 377 -6.74 -12.40 -17.18
C MET A 377 -5.25 -12.74 -17.24
N MET A 378 -4.64 -13.19 -16.14
CA MET A 378 -3.26 -13.69 -16.17
C MET A 378 -3.12 -14.99 -16.97
N VAL A 379 -4.13 -15.86 -16.96
CA VAL A 379 -4.16 -17.06 -17.80
C VAL A 379 -4.34 -16.69 -19.27
N ALA A 380 -5.19 -15.70 -19.57
CA ALA A 380 -5.46 -15.23 -20.93
C ALA A 380 -4.34 -14.36 -21.54
N ALA A 381 -3.43 -13.83 -20.72
CA ALA A 381 -2.30 -13.02 -21.16
C ALA A 381 -1.02 -13.85 -21.45
N LYS A 382 -1.09 -15.17 -21.29
CA LYS A 382 -0.09 -16.12 -21.83
C LYS A 382 -0.42 -16.44 -23.28
#